data_AF-A0A7C1EAS8-F1
#
_entry.id   AF-A0A7C1EAS8-F1
#
_cell.length_a   1.000
_cell.length_b   1.000
_cell.length_c   1.000
_cell.angle_alpha   90.00
_cell.angle_beta   90.00
_cell.angle_gamma   90.00
#
_symmetry.space_group_name_H-M   'P 1'
#
loop_
_entity.id
_entity.type
_entity.pdbx_description
1 polymer ?
#
loop_
_entity_poly.entity_id
_entity_poly.type
_entity_poly.pdbx_seq_one_letter_code
_entity_poly.pdbx_strand_id
1 'polypeptide(L)' 'MRQTSFRLWGHQFVYDKDELTAQLTESGFSKITSVQWHKSRHPELCNLECRPYHGDLIVEAEK' A
#
# COMPACT_ATOMS: atom_id res chain seq x y z
N MET A 1 -22.22 0.70 -4.78
CA MET A 1 -22.25 1.99 -4.06
C MET A 1 -20.82 2.43 -3.85
N ARG A 2 -20.38 3.52 -4.50
CA ARG A 2 -19.02 4.08 -4.36
C ARG A 2 -18.91 4.80 -3.02
N GLN A 3 -18.03 4.32 -2.15
CA GLN A 3 -17.76 4.92 -0.84
C GLN A 3 -17.18 6.34 -1.01
N THR A 4 -18.03 7.35 -0.89
CA THR A 4 -17.64 8.77 -0.94
C THR A 4 -17.51 9.40 0.45
N SER A 5 -17.69 8.63 1.52
CA SER A 5 -17.86 9.15 2.89
C SER A 5 -16.61 9.14 3.78
N PHE A 6 -15.48 8.59 3.34
CA PHE A 6 -14.28 8.43 4.18
C PHE A 6 -13.21 9.51 3.98
N ARG A 7 -13.53 10.58 3.25
CA ARG A 7 -12.56 11.60 2.83
C ARG A 7 -12.17 12.61 3.91
N LEU A 8 -12.74 12.54 5.11
CA LEU A 8 -12.61 13.60 6.13
C LEU A 8 -12.19 13.15 7.53
N TRP A 9 -11.99 11.85 7.79
CA TRP A 9 -11.77 11.36 9.17
C TRP A 9 -10.51 10.51 9.32
N GLY A 10 -9.41 10.87 8.66
CA GLY A 10 -8.13 10.18 8.87
C GLY A 10 -8.21 8.66 8.82
N HIS A 11 -9.20 8.11 8.09
CA HIS A 11 -9.54 6.71 8.16
C HIS A 11 -8.41 5.95 7.49
N GLN A 12 -7.57 5.37 8.33
CA GLN A 12 -6.60 4.38 7.94
C GLN A 12 -7.42 3.18 7.46
N PHE A 13 -7.52 3.03 6.14
CA PHE A 13 -8.09 1.82 5.57
C PHE A 13 -7.18 0.67 5.97
N VAL A 14 -7.67 -0.16 6.88
CA VAL A 14 -6.99 -1.38 7.28
C VAL A 14 -7.27 -2.41 6.20
N TYR A 15 -6.44 -2.38 5.15
CA TYR A 15 -6.45 -3.43 4.15
C TYR A 15 -5.72 -4.65 4.70
N ASP A 16 -6.35 -5.81 4.58
CA ASP A 16 -5.62 -7.07 4.65
C ASP A 16 -4.79 -7.26 3.37
N LYS A 17 -3.76 -8.11 3.44
CA LYS A 17 -2.87 -8.38 2.32
C LYS A 17 -3.62 -8.89 1.09
N ASP A 18 -4.61 -9.74 1.26
CA ASP A 18 -5.40 -10.29 0.16
C ASP A 18 -6.24 -9.21 -0.53
N GLU A 19 -6.91 -8.34 0.25
CA GLU A 19 -7.72 -7.26 -0.32
C GLU A 19 -6.87 -6.24 -1.07
N LEU A 20 -5.71 -5.86 -0.50
CA LEU A 20 -4.78 -4.94 -1.15
C LEU A 20 -4.25 -5.52 -2.46
N THR A 21 -3.90 -6.81 -2.46
CA THR A 21 -3.39 -7.50 -3.65
C THR A 21 -4.47 -7.60 -4.73
N ALA A 22 -5.71 -7.94 -4.36
CA ALA A 22 -6.83 -8.01 -5.29
C ALA A 22 -7.09 -6.66 -5.96
N GLN A 23 -7.18 -5.57 -5.19
CA GLN A 23 -7.44 -4.24 -5.75
C GLN A 23 -6.29 -3.73 -6.64
N LEU A 24 -5.03 -4.01 -6.29
CA LEU A 24 -3.88 -3.68 -7.13
C LEU A 24 -3.91 -4.47 -8.44
N THR A 25 -4.27 -5.76 -8.38
CA THR A 25 -4.42 -6.61 -9.56
C THR A 25 -5.55 -6.12 -10.47
N GLU A 26 -6.71 -5.79 -9.90
CA GLU A 26 -7.84 -5.20 -10.64
C GLU A 26 -7.49 -3.85 -11.28
N SER A 27 -6.61 -3.08 -10.65
CA SER A 27 -6.10 -1.81 -11.19
C SER A 27 -5.08 -2.00 -12.33
N GLY A 28 -4.69 -3.25 -12.62
CA GLY A 28 -3.78 -3.61 -13.70
C GLY A 28 -2.31 -3.66 -13.31
N PHE A 29 -1.99 -3.75 -12.01
CA PHE A 29 -0.63 -4.09 -11.57
C PHE A 29 -0.45 -5.61 -11.60
N SER A 30 0.56 -6.08 -12.29
CA SER A 30 0.78 -7.51 -12.52
C SER A 30 1.69 -8.13 -11.46
N LYS A 31 2.54 -7.32 -10.83
CA LYS A 31 3.58 -7.80 -9.92
C LYS A 31 3.53 -7.03 -8.62
N ILE A 32 3.09 -7.70 -7.57
CA ILE A 32 2.91 -7.13 -6.23
C ILE A 32 3.86 -7.86 -5.28
N THR A 33 4.79 -7.13 -4.68
CA THR A 33 5.81 -7.69 -3.77
C THR A 33 5.72 -7.01 -2.41
N SER A 34 5.62 -7.79 -1.33
CA SER A 34 5.70 -7.24 0.02
C SER A 34 7.14 -6.84 0.36
N VAL A 35 7.34 -5.65 0.93
CA VAL A 35 8.65 -5.12 1.31
C VAL A 35 8.67 -4.63 2.75
N GLN A 36 9.87 -4.37 3.26
CA GLN A 36 10.06 -3.86 4.61
C GLN A 36 10.02 -2.34 4.62
N TRP A 37 9.71 -1.77 5.79
CA TRP A 37 9.78 -0.32 6.00
C TRP A 37 11.17 0.21 5.67
N HIS A 38 11.20 1.31 4.93
CA HIS A 38 12.38 1.98 4.40
C HIS A 38 13.25 1.16 3.45
N LYS A 39 12.78 -0.01 3.00
CA LYS A 39 13.47 -0.87 2.04
C LYS A 39 12.61 -1.07 0.81
N SER A 40 13.13 -0.61 -0.32
CA SER A 40 12.56 -0.83 -1.64
C SER A 40 13.61 -1.41 -2.57
N ARG A 41 13.18 -2.10 -3.62
CA ARG A 41 14.05 -2.48 -4.74
C ARG A 41 14.55 -1.27 -5.53
N HIS A 42 13.86 -0.15 -5.43
CA HIS A 42 14.21 1.11 -6.06
C HIS A 42 14.85 2.03 -5.02
N PRO A 43 16.15 2.36 -5.14
CA PRO A 43 16.84 3.16 -4.13
C PRO A 43 16.24 4.57 -3.97
N GLU A 44 15.56 5.09 -5.01
CA GLU A 44 14.84 6.36 -4.97
C GLU A 44 13.59 6.35 -4.07
N LEU A 45 13.05 5.16 -3.77
CA LEU A 45 11.85 4.99 -2.94
C LEU A 45 12.18 4.62 -1.49
N CYS A 46 13.45 4.37 -1.18
CA CYS A 46 13.88 4.10 0.19
C CYS A 46 13.79 5.36 1.06
N ASN A 47 13.39 5.21 2.33
CA ASN A 47 13.30 6.28 3.32
C ASN A 47 12.30 7.41 3.04
N LEU A 48 11.30 7.17 2.18
CA LEU A 48 10.26 8.17 1.89
C LEU A 48 9.09 8.12 2.89
N GLU A 49 8.96 7.04 3.66
CA GLU A 49 7.83 6.88 4.57
C GLU A 49 7.96 7.77 5.82
N CYS A 50 7.16 8.82 5.91
CA CYS A 50 7.19 9.75 7.07
C CYS A 50 6.37 9.28 8.28
N ARG A 51 5.74 8.09 8.23
CA ARG A 51 4.92 7.56 9.32
C ARG A 51 5.71 6.54 10.14
N PRO A 52 5.59 6.55 11.47
CA PRO A 52 6.20 5.51 12.30
C PRO A 52 5.62 4.14 11.96
N TYR A 53 6.49 3.14 11.92
CA TYR A 53 6.13 1.77 11.61
C TYR A 53 5.36 1.11 12.75
N HIS A 54 4.14 0.65 12.47
CA HIS A 54 3.30 -0.07 13.43
C HIS A 54 3.06 -1.53 13.03
N GLY A 55 3.96 -2.11 12.22
CA GLY A 55 3.69 -3.41 11.57
C GLY A 55 2.85 -3.27 10.31
N ASP A 56 2.86 -2.09 9.69
CA ASP A 56 2.09 -1.80 8.49
C ASP A 56 2.47 -2.73 7.32
N LEU A 57 1.46 -3.07 6.52
CA LEU A 57 1.65 -3.81 5.28
C LEU A 57 2.19 -2.86 4.20
N ILE A 58 3.42 -3.09 3.76
CA ILE A 58 4.06 -2.30 2.70
C ILE A 58 4.27 -3.21 1.49
N VAL A 59 3.79 -2.76 0.33
CA VAL A 59 3.89 -3.49 -0.93
C VAL A 59 4.39 -2.58 -2.05
N GLU A 60 5.22 -3.13 -2.92
CA GLU A 60 5.60 -2.54 -4.20
C GLU A 60 4.77 -3.18 -5.31
N ALA A 61 4.15 -2.38 -6.16
CA ALA A 61 3.34 -2.83 -7.29
C ALA A 61 3.94 -2.32 -8.61
N GLU A 62 4.24 -3.25 -9.52
CA GLU A 62 4.76 -2.98 -10.86
C GLU A 62 3.72 -3.44 -11.90
N LYS A 63 3.60 -2.69 -13.01
CA LYS A 63 2.69 -3.01 -14.11
C LYS A 63 3.29 -4.04 -15.05
#